data_AF-A0A817MSU8-F1
#
_entry.id   AF-A0A817MSU8-F1
#
_cell.length_a   1.000
_cell.length_b   1.000
_cell.length_c   1.000
_cell.angle_alpha   90.00
_cell.angle_beta   90.00
_cell.angle_gamma   90.00
#
_symmetry.space_group_name_H-M   'P 1'
#
loop_
_entity.id
_entity.type
_entity.pdbx_description
1 polymer ?
#
loop_
_entity_poly.entity_id
_entity_poly.type
_entity_poly.pdbx_seq_one_letter_code
_entity_poly.pdbx_strand_id
1 'polypeptide(L)'
;QRIGSTTIYGNLNKIILATKRWSLIDTRLYIKVILEHLQLKDLTSTICLELKSIYHCLWWFDDKNYCEFRIWSNAKGQIDDNNDEEETIFDWNMIVYLPRVVQDYFETIMIGFARSIYDRLRDEYKEATSVTQTNLPVKVLEYCRGLFTDELYQQLMSITNKIERKLTKSDFDLTLPTPLSSTSPALEFVKSVCCLLFLLHDMHDDVMNLRRDLLKLLKLSE
;
A
#
# COMPACT_ATOMS: atom_id res chain seq x y z
N GLN A 1 -21.99 -18.87 -9.98
CA GLN A 1 -21.55 -17.64 -10.68
C GLN A 1 -20.14 -17.30 -10.24
N ARG A 2 -19.29 -16.76 -11.13
CA ARG A 2 -18.06 -16.08 -10.71
C ARG A 2 -18.46 -14.77 -10.04
N ILE A 3 -18.15 -14.64 -8.76
CA ILE A 3 -18.26 -13.37 -8.03
C ILE A 3 -17.24 -12.42 -8.67
N GLY A 4 -17.66 -11.23 -9.11
CA GLY A 4 -16.84 -10.28 -9.89
C GLY A 4 -15.70 -9.58 -9.14
N SER A 5 -15.14 -10.24 -8.11
CA SER A 5 -14.08 -9.76 -7.22
C SER A 5 -12.88 -10.70 -7.25
N THR A 6 -11.68 -10.16 -7.04
CA THR A 6 -10.44 -10.93 -6.90
C THR A 6 -10.09 -11.06 -5.42
N THR A 7 -9.79 -12.27 -4.94
CA THR A 7 -9.23 -12.45 -3.59
C THR A 7 -7.77 -11.97 -3.58
N ILE A 8 -7.46 -10.99 -2.74
CA ILE A 8 -6.09 -10.47 -2.55
C ILE A 8 -5.37 -11.26 -1.45
N TYR A 9 -6.07 -11.57 -0.37
CA TYR A 9 -5.54 -12.31 0.77
C TYR A 9 -6.64 -13.15 1.43
N GLY A 10 -6.25 -14.26 2.06
CA GLY A 10 -7.16 -15.11 2.82
C GLY A 10 -6.40 -15.98 3.81
N ASN A 11 -6.76 -15.90 5.08
CA ASN A 11 -6.38 -16.86 6.12
C ASN A 11 -7.62 -17.23 6.96
N LEU A 12 -7.43 -17.95 8.08
CA LEU A 12 -8.53 -18.40 8.94
C LEU A 12 -9.35 -17.26 9.57
N ASN A 13 -8.80 -16.05 9.65
CA ASN A 13 -9.36 -14.92 10.41
C ASN A 13 -9.65 -13.65 9.57
N LYS A 14 -9.09 -13.53 8.35
CA LYS A 14 -9.25 -12.36 7.46
C LYS A 14 -9.32 -12.83 6.01
N ILE A 15 -10.27 -12.28 5.24
CA ILE A 15 -10.32 -12.35 3.78
C ILE A 15 -10.33 -10.92 3.24
N ILE A 16 -9.51 -10.63 2.23
CA ILE A 16 -9.47 -9.34 1.53
C ILE A 16 -9.93 -9.56 0.08
N LEU A 17 -10.96 -8.84 -0.33
CA LEU A 17 -11.54 -8.90 -1.67
C LEU A 17 -11.37 -7.55 -2.39
N ALA A 18 -10.70 -7.55 -3.54
CA ALA A 18 -10.72 -6.43 -4.47
C ALA A 18 -11.99 -6.51 -5.32
N THR A 19 -12.80 -5.44 -5.31
CA THR A 19 -14.04 -5.36 -6.10
C THR A 19 -13.88 -4.40 -7.26
N LYS A 20 -14.78 -4.47 -8.25
CA LYS A 20 -14.89 -3.47 -9.34
C LYS A 20 -15.90 -2.37 -9.02
N ARG A 21 -16.22 -2.15 -7.73
CA ARG A 21 -17.14 -1.10 -7.27
C ARG A 21 -16.34 0.09 -6.82
N TRP A 22 -16.68 1.25 -7.36
CA TRP A 22 -16.01 2.51 -7.07
C TRP A 22 -16.75 3.32 -5.99
N SER A 23 -18.09 3.20 -5.91
CA SER A 23 -18.85 3.79 -4.79
C SER A 23 -18.76 2.94 -3.52
N LEU A 24 -18.67 3.60 -2.35
CA LEU A 24 -18.80 2.96 -1.04
C LEU A 24 -20.16 2.29 -0.87
N ILE A 25 -21.23 2.93 -1.35
CA ILE A 25 -22.60 2.40 -1.29
C ILE A 25 -22.71 1.12 -2.13
N ASP A 26 -22.19 1.13 -3.36
CA ASP A 26 -22.16 -0.05 -4.23
C ASP A 26 -21.33 -1.18 -3.60
N THR A 27 -20.23 -0.84 -2.93
CA THR A 27 -19.37 -1.80 -2.24
C THR A 27 -20.08 -2.43 -1.03
N ARG A 28 -20.77 -1.62 -0.20
CA ARG A 28 -21.60 -2.09 0.92
C ARG A 28 -22.70 -3.04 0.43
N LEU A 29 -23.47 -2.64 -0.59
CA LEU A 29 -24.53 -3.46 -1.18
C LEU A 29 -23.97 -4.77 -1.76
N TYR A 30 -22.84 -4.72 -2.46
CA TYR A 30 -22.20 -5.88 -3.05
C TYR A 30 -21.71 -6.89 -2.01
N ILE A 31 -21.06 -6.42 -0.94
CA ILE A 31 -20.61 -7.30 0.16
C ILE A 31 -21.82 -7.87 0.91
N LYS A 32 -22.86 -7.08 1.18
CA LYS A 32 -24.10 -7.57 1.80
C LYS A 32 -24.70 -8.75 1.02
N VAL A 33 -24.83 -8.61 -0.31
CA VAL A 33 -25.31 -9.69 -1.18
C VAL A 33 -24.40 -10.92 -1.11
N ILE A 34 -23.07 -10.76 -1.03
CA ILE A 34 -22.13 -11.89 -0.87
C ILE A 34 -22.35 -12.59 0.47
N LEU A 35 -22.46 -11.85 1.58
CA LEU A 35 -22.65 -12.41 2.92
C LEU A 35 -23.99 -13.17 3.02
N GLU A 36 -25.07 -12.62 2.49
CA GLU A 36 -26.39 -13.29 2.41
C GLU A 36 -26.30 -14.60 1.58
N HIS A 37 -25.64 -14.58 0.42
CA HIS A 37 -25.47 -15.78 -0.42
C HIS A 37 -24.55 -16.84 0.19
N LEU A 38 -23.60 -16.45 1.04
CA LEU A 38 -22.77 -17.38 1.79
C LEU A 38 -23.57 -18.00 2.94
N GLN A 39 -24.33 -17.19 3.68
CA GLN A 39 -25.20 -17.64 4.77
C GLN A 39 -26.31 -18.62 4.32
N LEU A 40 -26.80 -18.47 3.08
CA LEU A 40 -27.80 -19.36 2.48
C LEU A 40 -27.24 -20.72 2.03
N LYS A 41 -25.92 -20.95 2.11
CA LYS A 41 -25.30 -22.26 1.87
C LYS A 41 -24.81 -22.82 3.20
N ASP A 42 -25.27 -24.01 3.58
CA ASP A 42 -25.03 -24.67 4.89
C ASP A 42 -23.58 -24.77 5.41
N LEU A 43 -22.59 -24.39 4.59
CA LEU A 43 -21.19 -24.16 4.95
C LEU A 43 -20.99 -23.16 6.11
N THR A 44 -21.95 -22.27 6.37
CA THR A 44 -21.84 -21.20 7.39
C THR A 44 -22.44 -21.53 8.75
N SER A 45 -22.96 -22.74 8.97
CA SER A 45 -23.44 -23.17 10.30
C SER A 45 -22.35 -23.10 11.38
N THR A 46 -21.07 -23.15 10.98
CA THR A 46 -19.89 -23.02 11.86
C THR A 46 -19.08 -21.73 11.62
N ILE A 47 -19.29 -21.03 10.50
CA ILE A 47 -18.44 -19.89 10.07
C ILE A 47 -19.30 -18.64 9.89
N CYS A 48 -19.10 -17.66 10.77
CA CYS A 48 -19.64 -16.32 10.62
C CYS A 48 -18.64 -15.42 9.87
N LEU A 49 -19.12 -14.67 8.89
CA LEU A 49 -18.34 -13.65 8.17
C LEU A 49 -19.05 -12.29 8.33
N GLU A 50 -18.28 -11.27 8.69
CA GLU A 50 -18.75 -9.88 8.84
C GLU A 50 -17.88 -8.92 8.02
N LEU A 51 -18.46 -7.80 7.60
CA LEU A 51 -17.72 -6.71 6.98
C LEU A 51 -17.07 -5.86 8.06
N LYS A 52 -15.75 -5.97 8.22
CA LYS A 52 -14.98 -5.20 9.22
C LYS A 52 -14.56 -3.80 8.74
N SER A 53 -14.17 -3.65 7.48
CA SER A 53 -13.79 -2.36 6.89
C SER A 53 -13.77 -2.41 5.36
N ILE A 54 -13.89 -1.23 4.75
CA ILE A 54 -13.72 -1.02 3.32
C ILE A 54 -12.41 -0.26 3.12
N TYR A 55 -11.67 -0.57 2.05
CA TYR A 55 -10.42 0.10 1.70
C TYR A 55 -10.61 0.89 0.41
N HIS A 56 -10.29 2.19 0.44
CA HIS A 56 -10.24 3.00 -0.79
C HIS A 56 -8.91 2.80 -1.54
N CYS A 57 -7.83 2.64 -0.78
CA CYS A 57 -6.51 2.32 -1.28
C CYS A 57 -5.86 1.32 -0.30
N LEU A 58 -5.26 0.26 -0.85
CA LEU A 58 -4.63 -0.82 -0.10
C LEU A 58 -3.31 -1.18 -0.79
N TRP A 59 -2.20 -1.02 -0.08
CA TRP A 59 -0.90 -1.51 -0.48
C TRP A 59 -0.61 -2.71 0.42
N TRP A 60 -0.55 -3.90 -0.16
CA TRP A 60 -0.51 -5.15 0.61
C TRP A 60 0.66 -6.02 0.15
N PHE A 61 1.56 -6.35 1.07
CA PHE A 61 2.62 -7.33 0.87
C PHE A 61 2.35 -8.60 1.69
N ASP A 62 2.15 -8.47 3.00
CA ASP A 62 1.76 -9.55 3.91
C ASP A 62 0.99 -9.02 5.14
N ASP A 63 0.74 -9.87 6.15
CA ASP A 63 -0.01 -9.50 7.36
C ASP A 63 0.77 -8.65 8.39
N LYS A 64 1.99 -8.21 8.03
CA LYS A 64 2.90 -7.35 8.81
C LYS A 64 3.46 -6.19 7.96
N ASN A 65 3.13 -6.12 6.67
CA ASN A 65 3.67 -5.17 5.70
C ASN A 65 2.54 -4.68 4.79
N TYR A 66 1.89 -3.59 5.20
CA TYR A 66 0.76 -2.99 4.50
C TYR A 66 0.59 -1.49 4.76
N CYS A 67 -0.06 -0.80 3.83
CA CYS A 67 -0.68 0.50 4.03
C CYS A 67 -2.17 0.42 3.71
N GLU A 68 -3.01 0.79 4.67
CA GLU A 68 -4.48 0.76 4.58
C GLU A 68 -5.03 2.20 4.67
N PHE A 69 -5.70 2.68 3.62
CA PHE A 69 -6.59 3.84 3.69
C PHE A 69 -8.02 3.33 3.82
N ARG A 70 -8.48 3.18 5.06
CA ARG A 70 -9.69 2.42 5.39
C ARG A 70 -10.81 3.31 5.92
N ILE A 71 -12.03 2.89 5.62
CA ILE A 71 -13.25 3.37 6.26
C ILE A 71 -13.79 2.24 7.13
N TRP A 72 -14.01 2.56 8.39
CA TRP A 72 -14.72 1.66 9.30
C TRP A 72 -16.20 1.62 8.90
N SER A 73 -16.69 0.41 8.64
CA SER A 73 -18.12 0.15 8.50
C SER A 73 -18.59 -0.52 9.79
N ASN A 74 -19.67 -0.03 10.38
CA ASN A 74 -20.27 -0.72 11.52
C ASN A 74 -20.61 -2.18 11.16
N ALA A 75 -20.45 -3.10 12.12
CA ALA A 75 -20.51 -4.56 11.90
C ALA A 75 -21.87 -5.11 11.42
N LYS A 76 -22.87 -4.24 11.21
CA LYS A 76 -24.21 -4.59 10.69
C LYS A 76 -24.41 -4.20 9.23
N GLY A 77 -23.42 -3.60 8.58
CA GLY A 77 -23.54 -3.14 7.19
C GLY A 77 -24.70 -2.15 6.99
N GLN A 78 -25.05 -1.38 8.02
CA GLN A 78 -26.05 -0.34 7.90
C GLN A 78 -25.45 0.82 7.13
N ILE A 79 -26.12 1.23 6.06
CA ILE A 79 -25.78 2.41 5.26
C ILE A 79 -26.25 3.63 6.05
N ASP A 80 -25.46 4.03 7.03
CA ASP A 80 -25.61 5.28 7.78
C ASP A 80 -24.31 6.07 7.62
N ASP A 81 -24.26 6.85 6.54
CA ASP A 81 -23.06 7.58 6.07
C ASP A 81 -22.55 8.63 7.08
N ASN A 82 -23.26 8.86 8.18
CA ASN A 82 -22.90 9.83 9.22
C ASN A 82 -21.85 9.32 10.23
N ASN A 83 -21.50 8.03 10.21
CA ASN A 83 -20.62 7.38 11.19
C ASN A 83 -19.34 6.77 10.57
N ASP A 84 -18.98 7.18 9.35
CA ASP A 84 -17.83 6.63 8.62
C ASP A 84 -16.51 7.29 9.08
N GLU A 85 -15.74 6.58 9.91
CA GLU A 85 -14.41 7.01 10.35
C GLU A 85 -13.34 6.60 9.32
N GLU A 86 -12.64 7.58 8.73
CA GLU A 86 -11.44 7.39 7.91
C GLU A 86 -10.20 7.20 8.78
N GLU A 87 -9.48 6.08 8.61
CA GLU A 87 -8.22 5.77 9.28
C GLU A 87 -7.12 5.48 8.24
N THR A 88 -5.91 5.98 8.48
CA THR A 88 -4.71 5.62 7.68
C THR A 88 -3.77 4.82 8.55
N ILE A 89 -3.51 3.57 8.17
CA ILE A 89 -2.53 2.70 8.84
C ILE A 89 -1.36 2.49 7.89
N PHE A 90 -0.14 2.66 8.40
CA PHE A 90 1.11 2.44 7.65
C PHE A 90 2.03 1.57 8.52
N ASP A 91 2.05 0.26 8.26
CA ASP A 91 2.77 -0.73 9.07
C ASP A 91 3.68 -1.57 8.15
N TRP A 92 4.99 -1.32 8.21
CA TRP A 92 5.98 -1.98 7.34
C TRP A 92 7.10 -2.58 8.16
N ASN A 93 6.81 -3.68 8.85
CA ASN A 93 7.77 -4.36 9.74
C ASN A 93 9.10 -4.73 9.05
N MET A 94 9.16 -4.80 7.71
CA MET A 94 10.41 -4.96 6.96
C MET A 94 11.46 -3.86 7.20
N ILE A 95 11.08 -2.66 7.67
CA ILE A 95 12.03 -1.56 7.93
C ILE A 95 12.58 -1.55 9.37
N VAL A 96 12.07 -2.39 10.26
CA VAL A 96 12.48 -2.43 11.69
C VAL A 96 13.99 -2.70 11.86
N TYR A 97 14.61 -3.36 10.88
CA TYR A 97 16.05 -3.66 10.84
C TYR A 97 16.92 -2.48 10.38
N LEU A 98 16.33 -1.39 9.86
CA LEU A 98 17.04 -0.17 9.47
C LEU A 98 17.29 0.73 10.69
N PRO A 99 18.35 1.56 10.70
CA PRO A 99 18.53 2.58 11.75
C PRO A 99 17.32 3.52 11.84
N ARG A 100 16.94 3.99 13.04
CA ARG A 100 15.70 4.78 13.23
C ARG A 100 15.60 5.99 12.31
N VAL A 101 16.69 6.73 12.12
CA VAL A 101 16.76 7.89 11.20
C VAL A 101 16.44 7.50 9.75
N VAL A 102 16.76 6.26 9.34
CA VAL A 102 16.43 5.72 8.01
C VAL A 102 14.98 5.24 7.95
N GLN A 103 14.44 4.67 9.03
CA GLN A 103 13.00 4.38 9.16
C GLN A 103 12.18 5.66 8.99
N ASP A 104 12.53 6.73 9.70
CA ASP A 104 11.81 8.01 9.65
C ASP A 104 11.84 8.61 8.22
N TYR A 105 12.95 8.50 7.48
CA TYR A 105 13.00 8.88 6.06
C TYR A 105 12.10 7.99 5.19
N PHE A 106 12.14 6.67 5.38
CA PHE A 106 11.31 5.73 4.63
C PHE A 106 9.82 6.02 4.85
N GLU A 107 9.38 6.09 6.10
CA GLU A 107 8.00 6.39 6.50
C GLU A 107 7.55 7.71 5.88
N THR A 108 8.33 8.79 6.04
CA THR A 108 7.96 10.12 5.51
C THR A 108 7.73 10.11 3.99
N ILE A 109 8.65 9.53 3.22
CA ILE A 109 8.56 9.50 1.75
C ILE A 109 7.40 8.62 1.29
N MET A 110 7.31 7.41 1.85
CA MET A 110 6.39 6.39 1.35
C MET A 110 4.95 6.63 1.83
N ILE A 111 4.74 7.19 3.03
CA ILE A 111 3.44 7.74 3.45
C ILE A 111 3.03 8.89 2.55
N GLY A 112 3.94 9.83 2.27
CA GLY A 112 3.67 10.98 1.39
C GLY A 112 3.20 10.53 0.00
N PHE A 113 3.97 9.65 -0.64
CA PHE A 113 3.65 9.10 -1.95
C PHE A 113 2.31 8.34 -1.98
N ALA A 114 2.09 7.43 -1.01
CA ALA A 114 0.83 6.69 -0.92
C ALA A 114 -0.37 7.61 -0.64
N ARG A 115 -0.18 8.67 0.16
CA ARG A 115 -1.23 9.64 0.49
C ARG A 115 -1.62 10.50 -0.72
N SER A 116 -0.65 11.02 -1.48
CA SER A 116 -0.94 11.76 -2.71
C SER A 116 -1.73 10.92 -3.73
N ILE A 117 -1.44 9.62 -3.84
CA ILE A 117 -2.20 8.67 -4.67
C ILE A 117 -3.61 8.45 -4.11
N TYR A 118 -3.76 8.29 -2.79
CA TYR A 118 -5.06 8.18 -2.14
C TYR A 118 -5.93 9.43 -2.30
N ASP A 119 -5.37 10.63 -2.09
CA ASP A 119 -6.09 11.89 -2.21
C ASP A 119 -6.56 12.10 -3.67
N ARG A 120 -5.70 11.78 -4.67
CA ARG A 120 -6.11 11.80 -6.08
C ARG A 120 -7.24 10.82 -6.38
N LEU A 121 -7.16 9.60 -5.86
CA LEU A 121 -8.24 8.61 -5.97
C LEU A 121 -9.53 9.16 -5.36
N ARG A 122 -9.46 9.70 -4.14
CA ARG A 122 -10.58 10.24 -3.37
C ARG A 122 -11.29 11.40 -4.05
N ASP A 123 -10.55 12.26 -4.75
CA ASP A 123 -11.16 13.37 -5.48
C ASP A 123 -11.82 12.90 -6.80
N GLU A 124 -11.18 12.02 -7.56
CA GLU A 124 -11.83 11.41 -8.73
C GLU A 124 -13.05 10.57 -8.34
N TYR A 125 -13.07 9.93 -7.15
CA TYR A 125 -14.26 9.25 -6.60
C TYR A 125 -15.44 10.21 -6.37
N LYS A 126 -15.19 11.44 -5.90
CA LYS A 126 -16.23 12.46 -5.69
C LYS A 126 -16.75 13.03 -7.01
N GLU A 127 -15.87 13.17 -8.00
CA GLU A 127 -16.22 13.69 -9.34
C GLU A 127 -16.85 12.63 -10.27
N ALA A 128 -16.75 11.35 -9.92
CA ALA A 128 -17.20 10.23 -10.75
C ALA A 128 -18.72 10.07 -10.85
N THR A 129 -19.34 10.83 -11.77
CA THR A 129 -20.64 10.44 -12.35
C THR A 129 -20.51 9.11 -13.13
N SER A 130 -21.61 8.37 -13.30
CA SER A 130 -21.62 6.98 -13.81
C SER A 130 -20.97 6.74 -15.19
N VAL A 131 -20.60 7.79 -15.91
CA VAL A 131 -19.97 7.72 -17.25
C VAL A 131 -18.43 7.76 -17.19
N THR A 132 -17.82 8.33 -16.14
CA THR A 132 -16.36 8.50 -16.07
C THR A 132 -15.60 7.32 -15.44
N GLN A 133 -16.31 6.38 -14.80
CA GLN A 133 -15.73 5.25 -14.07
C GLN A 133 -14.89 4.29 -14.93
N THR A 134 -15.07 4.27 -16.26
CA THR A 134 -14.33 3.36 -17.17
C THR A 134 -12.86 3.75 -17.35
N ASN A 135 -12.53 5.05 -17.27
CA ASN A 135 -11.17 5.56 -17.51
C ASN A 135 -10.41 5.85 -16.22
N LEU A 136 -11.05 5.70 -15.05
CA LEU A 136 -10.48 6.03 -13.75
C LEU A 136 -9.16 5.29 -13.44
N PRO A 137 -9.00 3.97 -13.69
CA PRO A 137 -7.71 3.30 -13.49
C PRO A 137 -6.57 3.89 -14.31
N VAL A 138 -6.85 4.32 -15.55
CA VAL A 138 -5.85 4.87 -16.47
C VAL A 138 -5.37 6.23 -15.98
N LYS A 139 -6.30 7.13 -15.64
CA LYS A 139 -5.97 8.45 -15.07
C LYS A 139 -5.13 8.35 -13.79
N VAL A 140 -5.50 7.42 -12.90
CA VAL A 140 -4.79 7.23 -11.63
C VAL A 140 -3.38 6.70 -11.90
N LEU A 141 -3.22 5.76 -12.83
CA LEU A 141 -1.90 5.24 -13.23
C LEU A 141 -1.02 6.33 -13.88
N GLU A 142 -1.58 7.17 -14.76
CA GLU A 142 -0.89 8.33 -15.34
C GLU A 142 -0.41 9.31 -14.25
N TYR A 143 -1.28 9.63 -13.28
CA TYR A 143 -0.91 10.45 -12.13
C TYR A 143 0.17 9.80 -11.26
N CYS A 144 0.08 8.50 -10.97
CA CYS A 144 1.09 7.76 -10.20
C CYS A 144 2.46 7.79 -10.90
N ARG A 145 2.50 7.61 -12.23
CA ARG A 145 3.73 7.68 -13.04
C ARG A 145 4.33 9.09 -13.08
N GLY A 146 3.51 10.13 -13.20
CA GLY A 146 3.95 11.52 -13.08
C GLY A 146 4.58 11.79 -11.72
N LEU A 147 3.82 11.56 -10.64
CA LEU A 147 4.28 11.75 -9.26
C LEU A 147 5.57 10.96 -8.94
N PHE A 148 5.67 9.73 -9.45
CA PHE A 148 6.88 8.92 -9.31
C PHE A 148 8.10 9.56 -9.99
N THR A 149 7.94 10.04 -11.22
CA THR A 149 9.04 10.54 -12.05
C THR A 149 9.48 11.93 -11.62
N ASP A 150 8.52 12.80 -11.33
CA ASP A 150 8.75 14.23 -11.07
C ASP A 150 9.19 14.50 -9.62
N GLU A 151 8.63 13.77 -8.65
CA GLU A 151 8.86 14.00 -7.23
C GLU A 151 9.63 12.85 -6.56
N LEU A 152 9.06 11.64 -6.55
CA LEU A 152 9.59 10.52 -5.76
C LEU A 152 11.02 10.14 -6.19
N TYR A 153 11.29 10.08 -7.49
CA TYR A 153 12.60 9.74 -8.04
C TYR A 153 13.69 10.66 -7.50
N GLN A 154 13.45 11.98 -7.51
CA GLN A 154 14.41 12.98 -7.05
C GLN A 154 14.58 12.95 -5.53
N GLN A 155 13.48 12.76 -4.78
CA GLN A 155 13.52 12.61 -3.33
C GLN A 155 14.35 11.38 -2.91
N LEU A 156 14.14 10.22 -3.55
CA LEU A 156 14.87 8.99 -3.25
C LEU A 156 16.35 9.08 -3.61
N MET A 157 16.70 9.66 -4.77
CA MET A 157 18.11 9.90 -5.14
C MET A 157 18.80 10.82 -4.13
N SER A 158 18.14 11.90 -3.71
CA SER A 158 18.66 12.86 -2.73
C SER A 158 18.86 12.22 -1.35
N ILE A 159 17.85 11.50 -0.85
CA ILE A 159 17.87 10.89 0.49
C ILE A 159 18.82 9.70 0.55
N THR A 160 18.93 8.88 -0.49
CA THR A 160 19.93 7.80 -0.56
C THR A 160 21.36 8.36 -0.47
N ASN A 161 21.66 9.45 -1.19
CA ASN A 161 22.95 10.15 -1.11
C ASN A 161 23.19 10.78 0.27
N LYS A 162 22.13 11.27 0.93
CA LYS A 162 22.18 11.80 2.30
C LYS A 162 22.49 10.71 3.32
N ILE A 163 21.89 9.52 3.19
CA ILE A 163 22.14 8.35 4.03
C ILE A 163 23.60 7.89 3.84
N GLU A 164 24.02 7.63 2.61
CA GLU A 164 25.37 7.15 2.26
C GLU A 164 26.49 8.09 2.76
N ARG A 165 26.26 9.41 2.77
CA ARG A 165 27.22 10.40 3.26
C ARG A 165 27.23 10.61 4.77
N LYS A 166 26.08 10.43 5.44
CA LYS A 166 25.92 10.80 6.87
C LYS A 166 25.99 9.62 7.82
N LEU A 167 25.60 8.43 7.38
CA LEU A 167 25.50 7.25 8.25
C LEU A 167 26.66 6.30 7.95
N THR A 168 27.81 6.56 8.57
CA THR A 168 28.90 5.59 8.61
C THR A 168 28.54 4.43 9.53
N LYS A 169 29.20 3.26 9.34
CA LYS A 169 28.95 2.03 10.13
C LYS A 169 29.10 2.20 11.66
N SER A 170 29.65 3.33 12.11
CA SER A 170 29.78 3.74 13.52
C SER A 170 28.46 4.05 14.21
N ASP A 171 27.43 4.49 13.46
CA ASP A 171 26.20 5.03 14.04
C ASP A 171 25.13 3.95 14.28
N PHE A 172 25.51 2.68 14.10
CA PHE A 172 24.67 1.53 14.37
C PHE A 172 24.70 1.19 15.86
N ASP A 173 23.52 1.17 16.46
CA ASP A 173 23.32 0.53 17.75
C ASP A 173 23.54 -0.99 17.61
N LEU A 174 24.69 -1.46 18.09
CA LEU A 174 25.15 -2.85 18.01
C LEU A 174 24.26 -3.84 18.78
N THR A 175 23.21 -3.37 19.46
CA THR A 175 22.26 -4.19 20.22
C THR A 175 21.21 -4.89 19.36
N LEU A 176 20.96 -4.44 18.13
CA LEU A 176 20.01 -5.09 17.22
C LEU A 176 20.64 -6.33 16.55
N PRO A 177 20.04 -7.54 16.70
CA PRO A 177 20.56 -8.78 16.12
C PRO A 177 20.31 -8.82 14.61
N THR A 178 21.11 -8.07 13.86
CA THR A 178 20.95 -7.91 12.42
C THR A 178 22.03 -8.65 11.63
N PRO A 179 21.67 -9.31 10.50
CA PRO A 179 22.64 -9.74 9.51
C PRO A 179 23.29 -8.55 8.75
N LEU A 180 22.87 -7.30 9.04
CA LEU A 180 23.33 -6.07 8.40
C LEU A 180 24.79 -5.69 8.73
N SER A 181 25.50 -6.42 9.59
CA SER A 181 26.91 -6.12 9.92
C SER A 181 27.84 -6.04 8.70
N SER A 182 27.49 -6.71 7.59
CA SER A 182 28.21 -6.62 6.32
C SER A 182 27.76 -5.46 5.42
N THR A 183 26.48 -5.09 5.40
CA THR A 183 25.85 -4.23 4.35
C THR A 183 25.76 -2.74 4.73
N SER A 184 25.69 -1.83 3.74
CA SER A 184 25.46 -0.40 4.01
C SER A 184 23.98 -0.09 4.29
N PRO A 185 23.66 0.85 5.20
CA PRO A 185 22.27 1.24 5.49
C PRO A 185 21.57 1.84 4.27
N ALA A 186 22.31 2.51 3.39
CA ALA A 186 21.76 3.04 2.15
C ALA A 186 21.31 1.94 1.18
N LEU A 187 22.03 0.81 1.11
CA LEU A 187 21.61 -0.32 0.26
C LEU A 187 20.35 -1.00 0.82
N GLU A 188 20.25 -1.19 2.14
CA GLU A 188 19.05 -1.77 2.74
C GLU A 188 17.84 -0.83 2.62
N PHE A 189 18.04 0.49 2.74
CA PHE A 189 17.01 1.49 2.40
C PHE A 189 16.53 1.35 0.94
N VAL A 190 17.45 1.30 -0.03
CA VAL A 190 17.12 1.13 -1.46
C VAL A 190 16.35 -0.19 -1.69
N LYS A 191 16.79 -1.30 -1.08
CA LYS A 191 16.07 -2.59 -1.15
C LYS A 191 14.65 -2.48 -0.61
N SER A 192 14.46 -1.91 0.59
CA SER A 192 13.14 -1.75 1.21
C SER A 192 12.20 -0.88 0.35
N VAL A 193 12.70 0.25 -0.17
CA VAL A 193 11.92 1.15 -1.01
C VAL A 193 11.55 0.48 -2.34
N CYS A 194 12.51 -0.13 -3.03
CA CYS A 194 12.22 -0.83 -4.28
C CYS A 194 11.27 -2.02 -4.06
N CYS A 195 11.42 -2.78 -2.98
CA CYS A 195 10.51 -3.89 -2.63
C CYS A 195 9.06 -3.42 -2.51
N LEU A 196 8.82 -2.30 -1.82
CA LEU A 196 7.50 -1.69 -1.71
C LEU A 196 7.00 -1.19 -3.08
N LEU A 197 7.84 -0.48 -3.84
CA LEU A 197 7.46 0.07 -5.15
C LEU A 197 7.18 -1.02 -6.20
N PHE A 198 7.76 -2.22 -6.08
CA PHE A 198 7.42 -3.37 -6.93
C PHE A 198 6.00 -3.93 -6.68
N LEU A 199 5.24 -3.44 -5.69
CA LEU A 199 3.79 -3.67 -5.62
C LEU A 199 3.03 -2.97 -6.77
N LEU A 200 3.60 -1.91 -7.36
CA LEU A 200 3.04 -1.21 -8.51
C LEU A 200 3.41 -1.95 -9.81
N HIS A 201 2.71 -3.04 -10.10
CA HIS A 201 2.97 -3.90 -11.25
C HIS A 201 3.08 -3.15 -12.60
N ASP A 202 2.23 -2.16 -12.83
CA ASP A 202 2.24 -1.34 -14.06
C ASP A 202 3.45 -0.38 -14.16
N MET A 203 4.33 -0.33 -13.16
CA MET A 203 5.49 0.58 -13.07
C MET A 203 6.81 -0.16 -12.85
N HIS A 204 6.84 -1.50 -13.06
CA HIS A 204 8.04 -2.31 -12.83
C HIS A 204 9.27 -1.82 -13.60
N ASP A 205 9.12 -1.39 -14.85
CA ASP A 205 10.23 -0.86 -15.65
C ASP A 205 10.77 0.47 -15.10
N ASP A 206 9.88 1.36 -14.62
CA ASP A 206 10.24 2.64 -14.01
C ASP A 206 10.99 2.40 -12.68
N VAL A 207 10.51 1.44 -11.87
CA VAL A 207 11.14 1.03 -10.60
C VAL A 207 12.48 0.33 -10.84
N MET A 208 12.64 -0.45 -11.91
CA MET A 208 13.94 -1.03 -12.30
C MET A 208 14.94 0.05 -12.73
N ASN A 209 14.49 1.06 -13.50
CA ASN A 209 15.34 2.20 -13.87
C ASN A 209 15.80 2.99 -12.64
N LEU A 210 14.88 3.29 -11.71
CA LEU A 210 15.18 3.91 -10.42
C LEU A 210 16.18 3.07 -9.60
N ARG A 211 15.91 1.77 -9.42
CA ARG A 211 16.80 0.84 -8.71
C ARG A 211 18.22 0.86 -9.27
N ARG A 212 18.35 0.73 -10.60
CA ARG A 212 19.65 0.72 -11.28
C ARG A 212 20.45 1.98 -10.99
N ASP A 213 19.82 3.15 -11.06
CA ASP A 213 20.53 4.42 -10.89
C ASP A 213 20.73 4.82 -9.41
N LEU A 214 19.90 4.31 -8.49
CA LEU A 214 20.21 4.27 -7.04
C LEU A 214 21.43 3.40 -6.74
N LEU A 215 21.54 2.20 -7.33
CA LEU A 215 22.70 1.32 -7.13
C LEU A 215 24.00 1.93 -7.69
N LYS A 216 23.94 2.55 -8.88
CA LYS A 216 25.07 3.36 -9.42
C LYS A 216 25.50 4.46 -8.45
N LEU A 217 24.56 5.13 -7.79
CA LEU A 217 24.85 6.18 -6.80
C LEU A 217 25.62 5.63 -5.59
N LEU A 218 25.31 4.40 -5.16
CA LEU A 218 26.05 3.65 -4.13
C LEU A 218 27.38 3.05 -4.65
N LYS A 219 27.75 3.27 -5.92
CA LYS A 219 28.90 2.65 -6.61
C LYS A 219 28.84 1.12 -6.63
N LEU A 220 27.65 0.55 -6.49
CA LEU A 220 27.38 -0.87 -6.63
C LEU A 220 26.87 -1.09 -8.06
N SER A 221 27.66 -1.75 -8.90
CA SER A 221 27.14 -2.34 -10.13
C SER A 221 26.32 -3.59 -9.80
N GLU A 222 25.27 -3.85 -10.57
CA GLU A 222 24.64 -5.18 -10.62
C GLU A 222 25.61 -6.24 -11.17
#